data_AF-A0A9E2RNI1-F1
#
_entry.id   AF-A0A9E2RNI1-F1
#
_cell.length_a   1.000
_cell.length_b   1.000
_cell.length_c   1.000
_cell.angle_alpha   90.00
_cell.angle_beta   90.00
_cell.angle_gamma   90.00
#
_symmetry.space_group_name_H-M   'P 1'
#
loop_
_entity.id
_entity.type
_entity.pdbx_description
1 polymer ?
#
loop_
_entity_poly.entity_id
_entity_poly.type
_entity_poly.pdbx_seq_one_letter_code
_entity_poly.pdbx_strand_id
1 'polypeptide(L)'
;MTTHALLQLALRSAAVGYVSLLILFPLAAIAHQSFVGGIGHFIQDIATPQASSALALTLEAAFITTVINALFGTLSAIVLVRYEFPGRW
;
A
#
# COMPACT_ATOMS: atom_id res chain seq x y z
N MET A 1 29.43 -25.76 -2.24
CA MET A 1 28.14 -25.33 -2.83
C MET A 1 27.18 -24.71 -1.81
N THR A 2 27.27 -25.03 -0.51
CA THR A 2 26.39 -24.49 0.55
C THR A 2 26.73 -23.07 0.99
N THR A 3 28.02 -22.68 0.99
CA THR A 3 28.47 -21.35 1.45
C THR A 3 27.96 -20.21 0.58
N HIS A 4 27.91 -20.40 -0.74
CA HIS A 4 27.38 -19.39 -1.67
C HIS A 4 25.86 -19.20 -1.49
N ALA A 5 25.12 -20.26 -1.20
CA ALA A 5 23.68 -20.19 -0.94
C ALA A 5 23.38 -19.44 0.37
N LEU A 6 24.17 -19.68 1.42
CA LEU A 6 24.06 -18.97 2.70
C LEU A 6 24.38 -17.48 2.56
N LEU A 7 25.44 -17.13 1.81
CA LEU A 7 25.79 -15.73 1.54
C LEU A 7 24.70 -15.02 0.73
N GLN A 8 24.14 -15.66 -0.29
CA GLN A 8 23.04 -15.09 -1.06
C GLN A 8 21.78 -14.88 -0.20
N LEU A 9 21.44 -15.84 0.67
CA LEU A 9 20.32 -15.69 1.59
C LEU A 9 20.54 -14.54 2.57
N ALA A 10 21.74 -14.45 3.16
CA ALA A 10 22.11 -13.38 4.09
C ALA A 10 22.07 -11.99 3.42
N LEU A 11 22.59 -11.86 2.20
CA LEU A 11 22.55 -10.60 1.44
C LEU A 11 21.11 -10.20 1.08
N ARG A 12 20.28 -11.17 0.67
CA ARG A 12 18.86 -10.93 0.36
C ARG A 12 18.08 -10.52 1.61
N SER A 13 18.25 -11.23 2.72
CA SER A 13 17.56 -10.90 3.97
C SER A 13 18.02 -9.56 4.54
N ALA A 14 19.32 -9.24 4.42
CA ALA A 14 19.85 -7.95 4.82
C ALA A 14 19.27 -6.81 3.96
N ALA A 15 19.18 -6.99 2.64
CA ALA A 15 18.58 -6.00 1.75
C ALA A 15 17.09 -5.78 2.05
N VAL A 16 16.31 -6.87 2.19
CA VAL A 16 14.89 -6.78 2.56
C VAL A 16 14.71 -6.16 3.93
N GLY A 17 15.52 -6.56 4.92
CA GLY A 17 15.50 -6.00 6.26
C GLY A 17 15.84 -4.51 6.29
N TYR A 18 16.84 -4.10 5.52
CA TYR A 18 17.23 -2.69 5.39
C TYR A 18 16.11 -1.84 4.81
N VAL A 19 15.52 -2.26 3.67
CA VAL A 19 14.38 -1.55 3.05
C VAL A 19 13.18 -1.53 3.99
N SER A 20 12.90 -2.65 4.67
CA SER A 20 11.81 -2.72 5.65
C SER A 20 12.03 -1.74 6.79
N LEU A 21 13.25 -1.65 7.34
CA LEU A 21 13.58 -0.69 8.39
C LEU A 21 13.42 0.75 7.89
N LEU A 22 13.86 1.06 6.67
CA LEU A 22 13.70 2.39 6.10
C LEU A 22 12.23 2.84 6.00
N ILE A 23 11.30 1.91 5.79
CA ILE A 23 9.86 2.20 5.69
C ILE A 23 9.20 2.16 7.07
N LEU A 24 9.48 1.13 7.87
CA LEU A 24 8.82 0.91 9.15
C LEU A 24 9.25 1.92 10.21
N PHE A 25 10.52 2.38 10.18
CA PHE A 25 11.01 3.34 11.16
C PHE A 25 10.24 4.67 11.13
N PRO A 26 10.06 5.38 9.99
CA PRO A 26 9.26 6.60 9.96
C PRO A 26 7.78 6.35 10.21
N LEU A 27 7.21 5.22 9.76
CA LEU A 27 5.83 4.87 10.08
C LEU A 27 5.62 4.68 11.58
N ALA A 28 6.55 4.02 12.26
CA ALA A 28 6.53 3.86 13.71
C ALA A 28 6.68 5.20 14.43
N ALA A 29 7.54 6.09 13.95
CA ALA A 29 7.70 7.43 14.50
C ALA A 29 6.41 8.26 14.39
N ILE A 30 5.76 8.26 13.22
CA ILE A 30 4.48 8.94 13.00
C ILE A 30 3.39 8.33 13.88
N ALA A 31 3.28 6.99 13.91
CA ALA A 31 2.31 6.30 14.75
C ALA A 31 2.51 6.65 16.23
N HIS A 32 3.75 6.61 16.72
CA HIS A 32 4.07 7.02 18.09
C HIS A 32 3.63 8.47 18.33
N GLN A 33 3.98 9.39 17.45
CA GLN A 33 3.61 10.81 17.55
C GLN A 33 2.09 11.02 17.61
N SER A 34 1.32 10.28 16.81
CA SER A 34 -0.15 10.32 16.80
C SER A 34 -0.79 9.87 18.11
N PHE A 35 -0.09 9.04 18.91
CA PHE A 35 -0.58 8.55 20.19
C PHE A 35 0.00 9.28 21.42
N VAL A 36 0.95 10.22 21.24
CA VAL A 36 1.55 10.99 22.36
C VAL A 36 0.49 11.76 23.15
N GLY A 37 -0.53 12.32 22.48
CA GLY A 37 -1.65 13.02 23.13
C GLY A 37 -2.71 12.09 23.77
N GLY A 38 -2.51 10.77 23.70
CA GLY A 38 -3.48 9.75 24.11
C GLY A 38 -4.54 9.46 23.04
N ILE A 39 -5.24 8.33 23.22
CA ILE A 39 -6.28 7.85 22.29
C ILE A 39 -7.44 8.86 22.17
N GLY A 40 -7.76 9.58 23.25
CA GLY A 40 -8.81 10.60 23.22
C GLY A 40 -8.50 11.77 22.31
N HIS A 41 -7.24 12.24 22.28
CA HIS A 41 -6.81 13.32 21.41
C HIS A 41 -6.79 12.88 19.94
N PHE A 42 -6.32 11.66 19.67
CA PHE A 42 -6.37 11.05 18.35
C PHE A 42 -7.79 11.00 17.76
N ILE A 43 -8.78 10.60 18.56
CA ILE A 43 -10.19 10.57 18.12
C ILE A 43 -10.70 11.99 17.84
N GLN A 44 -10.32 12.98 18.67
CA GLN A 44 -10.71 14.38 18.45
C GLN A 44 -10.12 14.94 17.15
N ASP A 45 -8.85 14.63 16.84
CA ASP A 45 -8.18 15.07 15.62
C ASP A 45 -8.86 14.50 14.37
N ILE A 46 -9.26 13.23 14.40
CA ILE A 46 -10.00 12.58 13.31
C ILE A 46 -11.45 13.11 13.20
N ALA A 47 -12.07 13.46 14.33
CA ALA A 47 -13.42 14.00 14.37
C ALA A 47 -13.50 15.48 13.94
N THR A 48 -12.38 16.12 13.62
CA THR A 48 -12.40 17.48 13.08
C THR A 48 -13.20 17.53 11.76
N PRO A 49 -13.92 18.63 11.47
CA PRO A 49 -14.71 18.76 10.24
C PRO A 49 -13.86 18.59 8.97
N GLN A 50 -12.60 19.00 9.01
CA GLN A 50 -11.68 18.88 7.89
C GLN A 50 -11.21 17.43 7.68
N ALA A 51 -10.79 16.74 8.75
CA ALA A 51 -10.33 15.35 8.65
C ALA A 51 -11.45 14.41 8.20
N SER A 52 -12.64 14.54 8.80
CA SER A 52 -13.81 13.73 8.43
C SER A 52 -14.23 13.93 6.96
N SER A 53 -14.26 15.18 6.48
CA SER A 53 -14.56 15.48 5.06
C SER A 53 -13.50 14.91 4.12
N ALA A 54 -12.22 14.99 4.48
CA ALA A 54 -11.13 14.45 3.68
C ALA A 54 -11.18 12.91 3.63
N LEU A 55 -11.51 12.24 4.74
CA LEU A 55 -11.70 10.79 4.79
C LEU A 55 -12.88 10.35 3.93
N ALA A 56 -14.02 11.05 4.01
CA ALA A 56 -15.20 10.77 3.19
C ALA A 56 -14.87 10.90 1.69
N LEU A 57 -14.23 12.01 1.29
CA LEU A 57 -13.80 12.21 -0.10
C LEU A 57 -12.85 11.11 -0.58
N THR A 58 -11.89 10.71 0.26
CA THR A 58 -10.94 9.63 -0.07
C THR A 58 -11.66 8.30 -0.27
N LEU A 59 -12.62 7.97 0.61
CA LEU A 59 -13.40 6.74 0.50
C LEU A 59 -14.30 6.73 -0.74
N GLU A 60 -14.98 7.84 -1.04
CA GLU A 60 -15.79 7.97 -2.26
C GLU A 60 -14.93 7.83 -3.52
N ALA A 61 -13.80 8.54 -3.57
CA ALA A 61 -12.87 8.47 -4.69
C ALA A 61 -12.29 7.07 -4.86
N ALA A 62 -11.87 6.42 -3.77
CA ALA A 62 -11.36 5.05 -3.80
C ALA A 62 -12.42 4.07 -4.29
N PHE A 63 -13.66 4.18 -3.80
CA PHE A 63 -14.77 3.32 -4.21
C PHE A 63 -15.07 3.44 -5.70
N ILE A 64 -15.24 4.67 -6.20
CA ILE A 64 -15.50 4.93 -7.63
C ILE A 64 -14.35 4.40 -8.49
N THR A 65 -13.11 4.69 -8.09
CA THR A 65 -11.91 4.23 -8.81
C THR A 65 -11.83 2.70 -8.84
N THR A 66 -12.10 2.03 -7.73
CA THR A 66 -12.10 0.56 -7.66
C THR A 66 -13.17 -0.04 -8.55
N VAL A 67 -14.40 0.51 -8.57
CA VAL A 67 -15.47 0.01 -9.46
C VAL A 67 -15.07 0.17 -10.93
N ILE A 68 -14.55 1.34 -11.31
CA ILE A 68 -14.06 1.60 -12.66
C ILE A 68 -12.93 0.63 -13.01
N ASN A 69 -11.92 0.50 -12.16
CA ASN A 69 -10.78 -0.41 -12.38
C ASN A 69 -11.22 -1.88 -12.44
N ALA A 70 -12.20 -2.28 -11.64
CA ALA A 70 -12.73 -3.64 -11.70
C ALA A 70 -13.44 -3.90 -13.04
N LEU A 71 -14.27 -2.96 -13.51
CA LEU A 71 -14.96 -3.10 -14.79
C LEU A 71 -13.98 -3.11 -15.97
N PHE A 72 -13.18 -2.05 -16.12
CA PHE A 72 -12.24 -1.94 -17.24
C PHE A 72 -11.10 -2.93 -17.15
N GLY A 73 -10.59 -3.19 -15.95
CA GLY A 73 -9.55 -4.20 -15.72
C GLY A 73 -10.04 -5.60 -16.07
N THR A 74 -11.27 -5.96 -15.68
CA THR A 74 -11.86 -7.26 -16.04
C THR A 74 -12.10 -7.37 -17.54
N LEU A 75 -12.67 -6.33 -18.17
CA LEU A 75 -12.87 -6.30 -19.63
C LEU A 75 -11.54 -6.45 -20.37
N SER A 76 -10.51 -5.70 -19.95
CA SER A 76 -9.18 -5.78 -20.54
C SER A 76 -8.57 -7.17 -20.35
N ALA A 77 -8.69 -7.77 -19.16
CA ALA A 77 -8.21 -9.11 -18.88
C ALA A 77 -8.91 -10.18 -19.74
N ILE A 78 -10.23 -10.08 -19.94
CA ILE A 78 -10.98 -10.99 -20.81
C ILE A 78 -10.48 -10.89 -22.24
N VAL A 79 -10.26 -9.67 -22.74
CA VAL A 79 -9.78 -9.44 -24.09
C VAL A 79 -8.37 -10.05 -24.27
N LEU A 80 -7.46 -9.78 -23.34
CA LEU A 80 -6.08 -10.30 -23.36
C LEU A 80 -5.99 -11.83 -23.29
N VAL A 81 -6.90 -12.47 -22.54
CA VAL A 81 -6.91 -13.94 -22.41
C VAL A 81 -7.58 -14.63 -23.58
N ARG A 82 -8.65 -14.05 -24.15
CA ARG A 82 -9.49 -14.75 -25.15
C ARG A 82 -9.11 -14.48 -26.60
N TYR A 83 -8.47 -13.36 -26.91
CA TYR A 83 -8.17 -13.00 -28.29
C TYR A 83 -6.65 -12.93 -28.54
N GLU A 84 -6.22 -13.46 -29.67
CA GLU A 84 -4.85 -13.30 -30.15
C GLU A 84 -4.82 -12.10 -31.10
N PHE A 85 -4.21 -10.99 -30.65
CA PHE A 85 -4.04 -9.79 -31.45
C PHE A 85 -2.56 -9.48 -31.67
N PRO A 86 -2.18 -8.93 -32.85
CA PRO A 86 -0.82 -8.49 -33.10
C PRO A 86 -0.48 -7.34 -32.15
N GLY A 87 0.41 -7.60 -31.18
CA GLY A 87 0.74 -6.70 -30.06
C GLY A 87 0.60 -7.29 -28.66
N ARG A 88 0.17 -8.55 -28.52
CA ARG A 88 0.25 -9.32 -27.26
C ARG A 88 1.73 -9.63 -26.94
N TRP A 89 2.40 -8.75 -26.19
CA TRP A 89 3.75 -8.97 -25.65
C TRP A 89 3.68 -9.41 -24.19
#